data_AF-F4RH92-F1
#
_entry.id   AF-F4RH92-F1
#
_cell.length_a   1.000
_cell.length_b   1.000
_cell.length_c   1.000
_cell.angle_alpha   90.00
_cell.angle_beta   90.00
_cell.angle_gamma   90.00
#
_symmetry.space_group_name_H-M   'P 1'
#
loop_
_entity.id
_entity.type
_entity.pdbx_description
1 polymer ?
#
loop_
_entity_poly.entity_id
_entity_poly.type
_entity_poly.pdbx_seq_one_letter_code
_entity_poly.pdbx_strand_id
1 'polypeptide(L)' 'MGIKWSTILIWALDLITIVVPSALPATIPIGTSFSMAHLRKPGIFCISPNRVNISGKINLICFDK' A
#
# COMPACT_ATOMS: atom_id res chain seq x y z
N MET A 1 5.90 38.38 23.42
CA MET A 1 4.94 37.61 22.58
C MET A 1 5.61 36.31 22.18
N GLY A 2 5.48 35.28 23.02
CA GLY A 2 6.08 33.97 22.79
C GLY A 2 5.01 32.99 22.31
N ILE A 3 5.25 32.35 21.18
CA ILE A 3 4.36 31.32 20.63
C ILE A 3 4.31 30.18 21.67
N LYS A 4 3.10 29.76 22.06
CA LYS A 4 2.94 28.64 23.00
C LYS A 4 3.47 27.37 22.33
N TRP A 5 4.32 26.62 23.04
CA TRP A 5 4.88 25.34 22.57
C TRP A 5 3.83 24.36 22.05
N SER A 6 2.64 24.39 22.63
CA SER A 6 1.48 23.62 22.17
C SER A 6 1.04 23.97 20.75
N THR A 7 1.13 25.23 20.31
CA THR A 7 0.78 25.65 18.95
C THR A 7 1.76 25.07 17.92
N ILE A 8 3.05 25.03 18.24
CA ILE A 8 4.09 24.47 17.36
C ILE A 8 3.89 22.96 17.19
N LEU A 9 3.57 22.26 18.29
CA LEU A 9 3.26 20.82 18.28
C LEU A 9 2.04 20.51 17.42
N ILE A 10 0.94 21.26 17.58
CA ILE A 10 -0.30 21.04 16.81
C ILE A 10 -0.05 21.20 15.31
N TRP A 11 0.71 22.21 14.90
CA TRP A 11 1.05 22.42 13.48
C TRP A 11 1.93 21.32 12.90
N ALA A 12 2.89 20.81 13.68
CA ALA A 12 3.73 19.70 13.24
C ALA A 12 2.91 18.40 13.07
N LEU A 13 1.99 18.12 13.98
CA LEU A 13 1.07 16.96 13.91
C LEU A 13 0.10 17.07 12.73
N ASP A 14 -0.43 18.26 12.46
CA ASP A 14 -1.32 18.50 11.31
C ASP A 14 -0.61 18.22 9.98
N LEU A 15 0.64 18.69 9.82
CA LEU A 15 1.46 18.41 8.64
C LEU A 15 1.70 16.91 8.42
N ILE A 16 2.03 16.17 9.49
CA ILE A 16 2.25 14.71 9.41
C ILE A 16 0.96 13.99 9.02
N THR A 17 -0.18 14.42 9.54
CA THR A 17 -1.48 13.81 9.25
C THR A 17 -1.94 14.08 7.82
N ILE A 18 -1.53 15.22 7.23
CA ILE A 18 -1.73 15.55 5.82
C ILE A 18 -0.82 14.71 4.89
N VAL A 19 0.45 14.50 5.26
CA VAL A 19 1.45 13.76 4.46
C VAL A 19 1.31 12.25 4.58
N VAL A 20 0.89 11.76 5.74
CA VAL A 20 0.52 10.36 5.99
C VAL A 20 -1.00 10.29 6.11
N PRO A 21 -1.75 10.62 5.05
CA PRO A 21 -3.19 10.46 5.11
C PRO A 21 -3.47 8.97 5.31
N SER A 22 -4.55 8.68 6.04
CA SER A 22 -5.11 7.33 6.22
C SER A 22 -5.37 6.57 4.90
N ALA A 23 -5.31 7.27 3.76
CA ALA A 23 -5.38 6.70 2.42
C ALA A 23 -4.17 5.85 2.02
N LEU A 24 -2.96 6.13 2.53
CA LEU A 24 -1.74 5.42 2.14
C LEU A 24 -1.80 3.90 2.47
N PRO A 25 -2.15 3.46 3.69
CA PRO A 25 -2.30 2.03 4.00
C PRO A 25 -3.54 1.42 3.35
N ALA A 26 -4.58 2.20 3.05
CA ALA A 26 -5.78 1.72 2.38
C ALA A 26 -5.55 1.43 0.88
N THR A 27 -4.61 2.16 0.26
CA THR A 27 -4.33 2.03 -1.18
C THR A 27 -3.72 0.68 -1.55
N ILE A 28 -2.86 0.13 -0.69
CA ILE A 28 -2.18 -1.16 -0.92
C ILE A 28 -3.18 -2.33 -1.09
N PRO A 29 -4.10 -2.60 -0.14
CA PRO A 29 -5.06 -3.69 -0.28
C PRO A 29 -6.02 -3.46 -1.46
N ILE A 30 -6.44 -2.22 -1.72
CA ILE A 30 -7.28 -1.87 -2.87
C ILE A 30 -6.59 -2.16 -4.21
N GLY A 31 -5.31 -1.82 -4.34
CA GLY A 31 -4.52 -2.18 -5.51
C GLY A 31 -4.44 -3.69 -5.71
N THR A 32 -4.15 -4.44 -4.64
CA THR A 32 -4.07 -5.91 -4.73
C THR A 32 -5.42 -6.57 -5.05
N SER A 33 -6.54 -6.06 -4.52
CA SER A 33 -7.87 -6.63 -4.79
C SER A 33 -8.30 -6.42 -6.23
N PHE A 34 -7.98 -5.26 -6.81
CA PHE A 34 -8.21 -4.98 -8.23
C PHE A 34 -7.39 -5.92 -9.13
N SER A 35 -6.10 -6.10 -8.83
CA SER A 35 -5.24 -7.04 -9.55
C SER A 35 -5.74 -8.48 -9.45
N MET A 36 -6.19 -8.91 -8.27
CA MET A 36 -6.79 -10.25 -8.09
C MET A 36 -8.08 -10.42 -8.89
N ALA A 37 -8.94 -9.40 -8.95
CA ALA A 37 -10.17 -9.45 -9.76
C ALA A 37 -9.85 -9.58 -11.26
N HIS A 38 -8.78 -8.94 -11.73
CA HIS A 38 -8.32 -9.06 -13.11
C HIS A 38 -7.77 -10.47 -13.41
N LEU A 39 -6.90 -11.02 -12.54
CA LEU A 39 -6.31 -12.36 -12.68
C LEU A 39 -7.35 -13.50 -12.58
N ARG A 40 -8.47 -13.27 -11.90
CA ARG A 40 -9.59 -14.24 -11.85
C ARG A 40 -10.28 -14.44 -13.21
N LYS A 41 -10.29 -13.44 -14.10
CA LYS A 41 -10.90 -13.56 -15.44
C LYS A 41 -10.26 -14.67 -16.29
N PRO A 42 -8.92 -14.79 -16.38
CA PRO A 42 -8.25 -15.92 -17.02
C PRO A 42 -8.17 -17.19 -16.15
N GLY A 43 -8.83 -17.24 -14.98
CA GLY A 43 -8.84 -18.42 -14.10
C GLY A 43 -7.63 -18.56 -13.17
N ILE A 44 -6.85 -17.49 -12.94
CA ILE A 44 -5.70 -17.51 -12.01
C ILE A 44 -6.17 -17.06 -10.63
N PHE A 45 -6.10 -17.97 -9.66
CA PHE A 45 -6.54 -17.71 -8.28
C PHE A 45 -5.34 -17.56 -7.34
N CYS A 46 -5.18 -16.38 -6.74
CA CYS A 46 -4.17 -16.15 -5.71
C CYS A 46 -4.76 -16.38 -4.31
N ILE A 47 -4.19 -17.30 -3.53
CA ILE A 47 -4.60 -17.58 -2.14
C ILE A 47 -4.11 -16.48 -1.19
N SER A 48 -2.95 -15.88 -1.50
CA SER A 48 -2.35 -14.82 -0.71
C SER A 48 -2.17 -13.55 -1.56
N PRO A 49 -2.86 -12.43 -1.24
CA PRO A 49 -2.76 -11.19 -2.00
C PRO A 49 -1.35 -10.59 -2.00
N ASN A 50 -0.56 -10.82 -0.94
CA ASN A 50 0.82 -10.36 -0.85
C ASN A 50 1.73 -10.94 -1.96
N ARG A 51 1.42 -12.15 -2.46
CA ARG A 51 2.18 -12.78 -3.55
C ARG A 51 2.02 -12.04 -4.88
N VAL A 52 0.88 -11.38 -5.12
CA VAL A 52 0.62 -10.57 -6.32
C VAL A 52 1.55 -9.35 -6.38
N ASN A 53 1.95 -8.81 -5.23
CA ASN A 53 2.92 -7.71 -5.20
C ASN A 53 4.36 -8.19 -5.47
N ILE A 54 4.68 -9.42 -5.06
CA ILE A 54 6.02 -10.01 -5.26
C ILE A 54 6.20 -10.51 -6.70
N SER A 55 5.11 -10.90 -7.39
CA SER A 55 5.18 -11.40 -8.77
C SER A 55 5.67 -10.37 -9.79
N GLY A 56 5.67 -9.07 -9.45
CA GLY A 56 6.30 -8.02 -10.28
C GLY A 56 7.78 -7.79 -9.99
N LYS A 57 8.35 -8.45 -8.97
CA LYS A 57 9.74 -8.25 -8.47
C LYS A 57 10.59 -9.52 -8.54
N ILE A 58 10.16 -10.52 -9.31
CA ILE A 58 10.87 -11.79 -9.51
C ILE A 58 12.13 -11.57 -10.36
N ASN A 59 13.26 -12.13 -9.89
CA ASN A 59 14.55 -12.07 -10.57
C ASN A 59 14.91 -13.37 -11.32
N LEU A 60 14.27 -14.49 -10.97
CA LEU A 60 14.49 -15.80 -11.56
C LEU A 60 13.14 -16.52 -11.69
N ILE A 61 12.93 -17.21 -12.81
CA ILE A 61 11.78 -18.09 -13.03
C ILE A 61 12.34 -19.49 -13.29
N CYS A 62 12.02 -20.43 -12.40
CA CYS A 62 12.34 -21.84 -12.59
C CYS A 62 11.18 -22.51 -13.33
N PHE A 63 11.49 -23.25 -14.39
CA PHE A 63 10.53 -24.09 -15.11
C PHE A 63 10.78 -25.55 -14.73
N ASP A 64 9.75 -26.21 -14.21
CA ASP A 64 9.74 -27.66 -14.01
C ASP A 64 9.41 -28.37 -15.34
N LYS A 65 9.99 -29.55 -15.56
CA LYS A 65 9.95 -30.23 -16.86
C LYS A 65 8.65 -31.00 -17.08
#